data_AF-A0A2Z6ICJ6-F1
#
_entry.id   AF-A0A2Z6ICJ6-F1
#
_cell.length_a   1.000
_cell.length_b   1.000
_cell.length_c   1.000
_cell.angle_alpha   90.00
_cell.angle_beta   90.00
_cell.angle_gamma   90.00
#
_symmetry.space_group_name_H-M   'P 1'
#
loop_
_entity.id
_entity.type
_entity.pdbx_description
1 polymer ?
#
loop_
_entity_poly.entity_id
_entity_poly.type
_entity_poly.pdbx_seq_one_letter_code
_entity_poly.pdbx_strand_id
1 'polypeptide(L)'
;MSGPQYTYAGPLVTKGGRMRVPVDILQNQKSRTLELVYEDGHHAVFPFEFLRVMSPSAEVQGHTPDEAQLQVGKRDVGIAGLELVGLYALKIVFTDGHDSGLYSWDYFEELDKTQSERWDRYLEELKRAGASRDPDDPANIPFMPKPRASCGHH
;
A
#
# COMPACT_ATOMS: atom_id res chain seq x y z
N MET A 1 6.92 11.30 19.39
CA MET A 1 7.91 10.36 18.82
C MET A 1 7.83 10.52 17.32
N SER A 2 8.63 11.42 16.75
CA SER A 2 8.76 11.56 15.29
C SER A 2 9.66 10.43 14.83
N GLY A 3 9.17 9.59 13.92
CA GLY A 3 10.00 8.60 13.24
C GLY A 3 11.08 9.30 12.40
N PRO A 4 12.12 8.58 11.97
CA PRO A 4 13.17 9.15 11.13
C PRO A 4 12.54 9.68 9.83
N GLN A 5 12.68 10.99 9.59
CA GLN A 5 12.40 11.59 8.29
C GLN A 5 13.56 11.23 7.38
N TYR A 6 13.29 10.48 6.31
CA TYR A 6 14.27 10.20 5.27
C TYR A 6 14.23 11.34 4.26
N THR A 7 15.14 12.30 4.41
CA THR A 7 15.32 13.42 3.47
C THR A 7 16.43 13.06 2.49
N TYR A 8 16.12 13.04 1.19
CA TYR A 8 17.11 12.78 0.14
C TYR A 8 17.32 14.05 -0.70
N ALA A 9 18.38 14.79 -0.39
CA ALA A 9 18.78 15.98 -1.14
C ALA A 9 19.69 15.59 -2.31
N GLY A 10 19.13 15.29 -3.49
CA GLY A 10 19.94 15.12 -4.69
C GLY A 10 19.12 14.87 -5.96
N PRO A 11 19.35 15.64 -7.05
CA PRO A 11 18.64 15.43 -8.30
C PRO A 11 19.23 14.24 -9.06
N LEU A 12 18.41 13.23 -9.31
CA LEU A 12 18.75 12.11 -10.19
C LEU A 12 17.94 12.24 -11.49
N VAL A 13 18.54 12.89 -12.48
CA VAL A 13 18.01 12.94 -13.85
C VAL A 13 18.48 11.71 -14.61
N THR A 14 17.56 10.79 -14.95
CA THR A 14 17.82 9.71 -15.91
C THR A 14 17.07 9.95 -17.22
N LYS A 15 17.78 9.92 -18.34
CA LYS A 15 17.25 10.06 -19.72
C LYS A 15 16.41 8.83 -20.11
N GLY A 16 15.14 9.04 -20.46
CA GLY A 16 14.33 8.05 -21.21
C GLY A 16 12.95 7.74 -20.63
N GLY A 17 12.12 8.76 -20.38
CA GLY A 17 10.85 8.68 -19.64
C GLY A 17 11.03 9.30 -18.26
N ARG A 18 10.41 10.45 -18.00
CA ARG A 18 10.62 11.21 -16.76
C ARG A 18 9.93 10.51 -15.59
N MET A 19 10.58 9.51 -15.00
CA MET A 19 10.21 8.97 -13.70
C MET A 19 10.33 10.09 -12.67
N ARG A 20 9.23 10.51 -12.04
CA ARG A 20 9.28 11.52 -10.97
C ARG A 20 9.72 10.84 -9.68
N VAL A 21 10.90 11.21 -9.21
CA VAL A 21 11.41 10.74 -7.92
C VAL A 21 11.10 11.82 -6.87
N PRO A 22 10.53 11.46 -5.71
CA PRO A 22 10.33 12.41 -4.63
C PRO A 22 11.65 12.82 -3.97
N VAL A 23 11.73 14.06 -3.50
CA VAL A 23 12.86 14.59 -2.70
C VAL A 23 12.72 14.27 -1.22
N ASP A 24 11.48 14.16 -0.74
CA ASP A 24 11.18 13.81 0.65
C ASP A 24 10.07 12.76 0.71
N ILE A 25 10.23 11.85 1.66
CA ILE A 25 9.25 10.81 1.99
C ILE A 25 8.85 10.99 3.44
N LEU A 26 7.62 11.44 3.66
CA LEU A 26 7.09 11.79 4.97
C LEU A 26 6.10 10.73 5.42
N GLN A 27 6.45 10.00 6.48
CA GLN A 27 5.57 9.02 7.09
C GLN A 27 4.88 9.62 8.32
N ASN A 28 3.54 9.67 8.30
CA ASN A 28 2.74 10.10 9.45
C ASN A 28 1.97 8.93 10.05
N GLN A 29 2.50 8.36 11.13
CA GLN A 29 1.88 7.22 11.83
C GLN A 29 0.54 7.57 12.50
N LYS A 30 0.34 8.83 12.94
CA LYS A 30 -0.90 9.25 13.61
C LYS A 30 -2.05 9.38 12.62
N SER A 31 -1.79 10.02 11.49
CA SER A 31 -2.77 10.19 10.40
C SER A 31 -2.82 8.97 9.47
N ARG A 32 -1.89 8.02 9.62
CA ARG A 32 -1.70 6.85 8.75
C ARG A 32 -1.58 7.22 7.28
N THR A 33 -0.75 8.20 6.99
CA THR A 33 -0.48 8.69 5.63
C THR A 33 1.00 8.64 5.30
N LEU A 34 1.30 8.30 4.06
CA LEU A 34 2.59 8.44 3.43
C LEU A 34 2.49 9.60 2.43
N GLU A 35 3.37 10.58 2.56
CA GLU A 35 3.42 11.74 1.68
C GLU A 35 4.74 11.74 0.91
N LEU A 36 4.64 11.87 -0.41
CA LEU A 36 5.76 11.98 -1.33
C LEU A 36 5.82 13.43 -1.83
N VAL A 37 6.92 14.12 -1.54
CA VAL A 37 7.14 15.51 -1.94
C VAL A 37 8.07 15.52 -3.14
N TYR A 38 7.68 16.21 -4.21
CA TYR A 38 8.46 16.30 -5.45
C TYR A 38 9.11 17.69 -5.61
N GLU A 39 10.15 17.78 -6.45
CA GLU A 39 10.91 19.02 -6.68
C GLU A 39 10.05 20.19 -7.19
N ASP A 40 8.94 19.91 -7.86
CA ASP A 40 8.02 20.92 -8.38
C ASP A 40 7.03 21.44 -7.33
N GLY A 41 7.14 20.98 -6.08
CA GLY A 41 6.20 21.31 -5.01
C GLY A 41 4.89 20.53 -5.09
N HIS A 42 4.80 19.50 -5.94
CA HIS A 42 3.68 18.55 -5.90
C HIS A 42 3.81 17.64 -4.67
N HIS A 43 2.69 17.39 -4.01
CA HIS A 43 2.62 16.55 -2.81
C HIS A 43 1.59 15.44 -3.08
N ALA A 44 2.06 14.21 -3.18
CA ALA A 44 1.18 13.05 -3.31
C ALA A 44 0.99 12.41 -1.93
N VAL A 45 -0.25 12.35 -1.45
CA VAL A 45 -0.59 11.83 -0.12
C VAL A 45 -1.39 10.54 -0.25
N PHE A 46 -0.89 9.48 0.38
CA PHE A 46 -1.47 8.14 0.31
C PHE A 46 -1.80 7.60 1.70
N PRO A 47 -3.05 7.23 1.99
CA PRO A 47 -3.39 6.48 3.19
C PRO A 47 -2.70 5.11 3.22
N PHE A 48 -2.29 4.64 4.40
CA PHE A 48 -1.68 3.31 4.55
C PHE A 48 -2.63 2.19 4.12
N GLU A 49 -3.92 2.32 4.46
CA GLU A 49 -4.99 1.43 4.01
C GLU A 49 -5.00 1.35 2.47
N PHE A 50 -5.00 2.51 1.80
CA PHE A 50 -5.01 2.59 0.34
C PHE A 50 -3.80 1.88 -0.27
N LEU A 51 -2.59 2.17 0.23
CA LEU A 51 -1.37 1.53 -0.26
C LEU A 51 -1.45 0.02 -0.09
N ARG A 52 -1.92 -0.47 1.07
CA ARG A 52 -2.01 -1.90 1.37
C ARG A 52 -2.99 -2.64 0.45
N VAL A 53 -4.16 -2.05 0.19
CA VAL A 53 -5.19 -2.69 -0.66
C VAL A 53 -4.84 -2.58 -2.15
N MET A 54 -4.09 -1.54 -2.53
CA MET A 54 -3.55 -1.35 -3.89
C MET A 54 -2.12 -1.87 -4.03
N SER A 55 -1.69 -2.81 -3.19
CA SER A 55 -0.33 -3.35 -3.29
C SER A 55 -0.19 -4.14 -4.60
N PRO A 56 0.85 -3.90 -5.41
CA PRO A 56 1.03 -4.58 -6.70
C PRO A 56 1.58 -6.02 -6.54
N SER A 57 1.66 -6.55 -5.32
CA SER A 57 2.12 -7.92 -5.08
C SER A 57 1.25 -8.94 -5.83
N ALA A 58 1.87 -9.99 -6.37
CA ALA A 58 1.20 -11.07 -7.10
C ALA A 58 0.07 -11.76 -6.29
N GLU A 59 0.10 -11.63 -4.96
CA GLU A 59 -0.96 -12.10 -4.06
C GLU A 59 -2.25 -11.27 -4.11
N VAL A 60 -2.15 -9.97 -4.44
CA VAL A 60 -3.31 -9.06 -4.56
C VAL A 60 -3.85 -9.05 -5.98
N GLN A 61 -2.98 -9.11 -7.00
CA GLN A 61 -3.41 -9.15 -8.39
C GLN A 61 -3.84 -10.55 -8.85
N GLY A 62 -3.35 -11.61 -8.20
CA GLY A 62 -3.49 -12.98 -8.69
C GLY A 62 -2.71 -13.20 -9.99
N HIS A 63 -2.32 -14.43 -10.30
CA HIS A 63 -1.89 -14.75 -11.68
C HIS A 63 -3.12 -14.87 -12.61
N THR A 64 -4.30 -15.06 -12.03
CA THR A 64 -5.61 -15.06 -12.68
C THR A 64 -6.59 -14.19 -11.86
N PRO A 65 -7.64 -13.61 -12.48
CA PRO A 65 -8.64 -12.80 -11.77
C PRO A 65 -9.40 -13.55 -10.66
N ASP A 66 -9.34 -14.89 -10.64
CA ASP A 66 -9.91 -15.75 -9.59
C ASP A 66 -9.02 -15.81 -8.32
N GLU A 67 -7.73 -15.47 -8.45
CA GLU A 67 -6.76 -15.43 -7.35
C GLU A 67 -6.66 -14.03 -6.71
N ALA A 68 -7.27 -13.01 -7.30
CA ALA A 68 -7.32 -11.67 -6.76
C ALA A 68 -8.16 -11.65 -5.48
N GLN A 69 -7.49 -11.59 -4.32
CA GLN A 69 -8.17 -11.58 -3.02
C GLN A 69 -8.54 -10.16 -2.62
N LEU A 70 -9.83 -9.93 -2.41
CA LEU A 70 -10.35 -8.70 -1.83
C LEU A 70 -9.76 -8.51 -0.41
N GLN A 71 -9.01 -7.42 -0.23
CA GLN A 71 -8.37 -7.12 1.04
C GLN A 71 -9.38 -6.45 1.99
N VAL A 72 -9.80 -7.16 3.04
CA VAL A 72 -10.77 -6.67 4.03
C VAL A 72 -10.12 -6.39 5.38
N GLY A 73 -10.76 -5.57 6.22
CA GLY A 73 -10.28 -5.30 7.58
C GLY A 73 -8.92 -4.56 7.63
N LYS A 74 -8.57 -3.79 6.59
CA LYS A 74 -7.26 -3.13 6.47
C LYS A 74 -7.25 -1.66 6.91
N ARG A 75 -8.36 -1.15 7.46
CA ARG A 75 -8.47 0.24 7.94
C ARG A 75 -7.40 0.63 8.96
N ASP A 76 -7.00 -0.33 9.78
CA ASP A 76 -6.01 -0.11 10.85
C ASP A 76 -4.58 -0.50 10.48
N VAL A 77 -4.32 -0.83 9.22
CA VAL A 77 -2.97 -1.19 8.78
C VAL A 77 -2.00 -0.02 8.97
N GLY A 78 -0.86 -0.33 9.58
CA GLY A 78 0.28 0.55 9.73
C GLY A 78 1.37 0.23 8.73
N ILE A 79 2.32 1.15 8.57
CA ILE A 79 3.60 0.87 7.93
C ILE A 79 4.65 0.65 9.03
N ALA A 80 5.18 -0.55 9.11
CA ALA A 80 6.25 -0.94 10.03
C ALA A 80 7.62 -0.47 9.56
N GLY A 81 7.84 -0.40 8.25
CA GLY A 81 9.13 0.01 7.68
C GLY A 81 9.01 0.48 6.23
N LEU A 82 9.94 1.33 5.83
CA LEU A 82 10.11 1.82 4.48
C LEU A 82 11.55 1.59 4.07
N GLU A 83 11.76 0.90 2.95
CA GLU A 83 13.08 0.56 2.44
C GLU A 83 13.17 1.03 0.98
N LEU A 84 14.16 1.87 0.66
CA LEU A 84 14.42 2.25 -0.72
C LEU A 84 15.09 1.07 -1.45
N VAL A 85 14.51 0.69 -2.59
CA VAL A 85 15.06 -0.37 -3.45
C VAL A 85 15.69 0.27 -4.67
N GLY A 86 17.01 0.42 -4.59
CA GLY A 86 17.80 1.10 -5.61
C GLY A 86 17.37 2.58 -5.75
N LEU A 87 17.10 3.00 -6.97
CA LEU A 87 16.68 4.37 -7.30
C LEU A 87 15.29 4.45 -7.96
N TYR A 88 14.55 3.34 -8.01
CA TYR A 88 13.34 3.23 -8.83
C TYR A 88 12.07 2.82 -8.06
N ALA A 89 12.21 2.34 -6.82
CA ALA A 89 11.08 1.86 -6.03
C ALA A 89 11.28 2.05 -4.52
N LEU A 90 10.14 2.07 -3.82
CA LEU A 90 10.03 2.03 -2.38
C LEU A 90 9.36 0.70 -1.99
N LYS A 91 10.05 -0.09 -1.17
CA LYS A 91 9.48 -1.25 -0.50
C LYS A 91 8.83 -0.80 0.80
N ILE A 92 7.59 -1.20 1.00
CA ILE A 92 6.78 -0.89 2.18
C ILE A 92 6.51 -2.19 2.93
N VAL A 93 6.91 -2.20 4.20
CA VAL A 93 6.61 -3.27 5.14
C VAL A 93 5.43 -2.85 6.00
N PHE A 94 4.33 -3.59 5.93
CA PHE A 94 3.10 -3.31 6.66
C PHE A 94 3.03 -4.07 7.98
N THR A 95 2.28 -3.52 8.94
CA THR A 95 2.11 -4.14 10.27
C THR A 95 1.22 -5.38 10.26
N ASP A 96 0.48 -5.64 9.18
CA ASP A 96 -0.35 -6.85 9.05
C ASP A 96 0.45 -8.11 8.63
N GLY A 97 1.77 -7.99 8.54
CA GLY A 97 2.67 -9.07 8.13
C GLY A 97 3.01 -9.07 6.64
N HIS A 98 2.50 -8.09 5.86
CA HIS A 98 2.82 -7.95 4.44
C HIS A 98 4.16 -7.22 4.25
N ASP A 99 5.20 -7.93 3.81
CA ASP A 99 6.54 -7.36 3.59
C ASP A 99 6.95 -7.25 2.12
N SER A 100 6.10 -7.71 1.20
CA SER A 100 6.39 -7.78 -0.25
C SER A 100 5.86 -6.60 -1.06
N GLY A 101 5.45 -5.51 -0.42
CA GLY A 101 4.88 -4.33 -1.08
C GLY A 101 5.95 -3.49 -1.77
N LEU A 102 6.26 -3.76 -3.04
CA LEU A 102 7.23 -2.98 -3.83
C LEU A 102 6.50 -1.98 -4.74
N TYR A 103 6.72 -0.69 -4.53
CA TYR A 103 6.05 0.38 -5.27
C TYR A 103 7.08 1.15 -6.09
N SER A 104 7.03 1.04 -7.40
CA SER A 104 7.85 1.88 -8.27
C SER A 104 7.36 3.33 -8.25
N TRP A 105 8.24 4.28 -8.55
CA TRP A 105 7.86 5.70 -8.63
C TRP A 105 6.78 5.94 -9.69
N ASP A 106 6.88 5.28 -10.85
CA ASP A 106 5.86 5.32 -11.90
C ASP A 106 4.50 4.82 -11.40
N TYR A 107 4.49 3.79 -10.55
CA TYR A 107 3.27 3.29 -9.94
C TYR A 107 2.69 4.27 -8.92
N PHE A 108 3.51 4.96 -8.12
CA PHE A 108 3.01 6.04 -7.27
C PHE A 108 2.37 7.18 -8.08
N GLU A 109 2.95 7.54 -9.22
CA GLU A 109 2.35 8.55 -10.12
C GLU A 109 1.01 8.08 -10.69
N GLU A 110 0.90 6.79 -11.06
CA GLU A 110 -0.38 6.20 -11.50
C GLU A 110 -1.40 6.21 -10.35
N LEU A 111 -0.99 5.80 -9.15
CA LEU A 111 -1.84 5.78 -7.96
C LEU A 111 -2.32 7.17 -7.59
N ASP A 112 -1.49 8.21 -7.72
CA ASP A 112 -1.87 9.60 -7.45
C ASP A 112 -2.98 10.06 -8.40
N LYS A 113 -2.82 9.78 -9.71
CA LYS A 113 -3.80 10.16 -10.75
C LYS A 113 -5.11 9.39 -10.67
N THR A 114 -5.06 8.14 -10.22
CA THR A 114 -6.20 7.22 -10.21
C THR A 114 -6.72 6.92 -8.80
N GLN A 115 -6.25 7.67 -7.79
CA GLN A 115 -6.51 7.37 -6.38
C GLN A 115 -8.01 7.24 -6.09
N SER A 116 -8.79 8.26 -6.48
CA SER A 116 -10.24 8.30 -6.24
C SER A 116 -10.96 7.16 -6.93
N GLU A 117 -10.69 6.92 -8.22
CA GLU A 117 -11.35 5.86 -8.98
C GLU A 117 -11.08 4.47 -8.40
N ARG A 118 -9.81 4.18 -8.08
CA ARG A 118 -9.41 2.91 -7.45
C ARG A 118 -10.04 2.75 -6.08
N TRP A 119 -10.12 3.83 -5.31
CA TRP A 119 -10.72 3.81 -4.00
C TRP A 119 -12.22 3.57 -4.05
N ASP A 120 -12.95 4.27 -4.92
CA ASP A 120 -14.38 4.08 -5.14
C ASP A 120 -14.69 2.65 -5.59
N ARG A 121 -13.87 2.11 -6.51
CA ARG A 121 -13.99 0.70 -6.93
C ARG A 121 -13.80 -0.26 -5.76
N TYR A 122 -12.78 -0.07 -4.93
CA TYR A 122 -12.55 -0.90 -3.75
C TYR A 122 -13.73 -0.86 -2.76
N LEU A 123 -14.29 0.32 -2.51
CA LEU A 123 -15.47 0.48 -1.66
C LEU A 123 -16.70 -0.24 -2.25
N GLU A 124 -16.86 -0.19 -3.57
CA GLU A 124 -17.94 -0.90 -4.27
C GLU A 124 -17.76 -2.42 -4.19
N GLU A 125 -16.54 -2.93 -4.34
CA GLU A 125 -16.21 -4.36 -4.19
C GLU A 125 -16.49 -4.84 -2.77
N LEU A 126 -16.08 -4.09 -1.74
CA LEU A 126 -16.43 -4.39 -0.35
C LEU A 126 -17.94 -4.44 -0.13
N LYS A 127 -18.67 -3.45 -0.64
CA LYS A 127 -20.12 -3.38 -0.52
C LYS A 127 -20.81 -4.56 -1.21
N ARG A 128 -20.36 -4.95 -2.41
CA ARG A 128 -20.88 -6.10 -3.17
C ARG A 128 -20.60 -7.42 -2.46
N ALA A 129 -19.41 -7.54 -1.87
CA ALA A 129 -18.99 -8.72 -1.11
C ALA A 129 -19.65 -8.80 0.29
N GLY A 130 -20.29 -7.72 0.75
CA GLY A 130 -20.81 -7.62 2.11
C GLY A 130 -19.69 -7.63 3.16
N ALA A 131 -18.52 -7.12 2.80
CA ALA A 131 -17.32 -7.02 3.63
C ALA A 131 -17.15 -5.59 4.18
N SER A 132 -16.18 -5.40 5.07
CA SER A 132 -15.91 -4.12 5.72
C SER A 132 -14.43 -3.78 5.73
N ARG A 133 -14.16 -2.48 5.80
CA ARG A 133 -12.81 -1.95 6.00
C ARG A 133 -12.33 -2.14 7.44
N ASP A 134 -13.27 -2.11 8.37
CA ASP A 134 -13.02 -2.16 9.80
C ASP A 134 -12.56 -3.58 10.19
N PRO A 135 -11.42 -3.74 10.88
CA PRO A 135 -10.87 -5.07 11.18
C PRO A 135 -11.77 -5.91 12.11
N ASP A 136 -12.56 -5.26 12.96
CA ASP A 136 -13.40 -5.92 13.98
C ASP A 136 -14.83 -6.19 13.47
N ASP A 137 -15.13 -5.85 12.22
CA ASP A 137 -16.44 -6.06 11.64
C ASP A 137 -16.71 -7.55 11.36
N PRO A 138 -17.81 -8.13 11.87
CA PRO A 138 -18.16 -9.53 11.62
C PRO A 138 -18.38 -9.85 10.12
N ALA A 139 -18.63 -8.84 9.28
CA ALA A 139 -18.68 -8.95 7.83
C ALA A 139 -17.40 -9.57 7.22
N ASN A 140 -16.27 -9.47 7.91
CA ASN A 140 -14.97 -9.95 7.42
C ASN A 140 -14.69 -11.42 7.70
N ILE A 141 -15.46 -12.07 8.59
CA ILE A 141 -15.26 -13.47 9.00
C ILE A 141 -15.13 -14.43 7.79
N PRO A 142 -15.93 -14.30 6.71
CA PRO A 142 -15.81 -15.19 5.54
C PRO A 142 -14.51 -15.03 4.75
N PHE A 143 -13.82 -13.89 4.87
CA PHE A 143 -12.63 -13.52 4.11
C PHE A 143 -11.33 -13.70 4.89
N MET A 144 -11.41 -13.95 6.19
CA MET A 144 -10.23 -14.24 6.99
C MET A 144 -9.61 -15.57 6.56
N PRO A 145 -8.27 -15.66 6.45
CA PRO A 145 -7.62 -16.94 6.18
C PRO A 145 -8.01 -17.91 7.28
N LYS A 146 -8.61 -19.04 6.91
CA LYS A 146 -8.96 -20.09 7.87
C LYS A 146 -7.70 -20.44 8.67
N PRO A 147 -7.75 -20.48 10.01
CA PRO A 147 -6.60 -20.91 10.79
C PRO A 147 -6.17 -22.27 10.23
N ARG A 148 -4.90 -22.40 9.85
CA ARG A 148 -4.37 -23.69 9.38
C ARG A 148 -4.68 -24.68 10.49
N ALA A 149 -5.51 -25.68 10.22
CA ALA A 149 -5.73 -26.77 11.14
C ALA A 149 -4.34 -27.35 11.45
N SER A 150 -3.85 -27.13 12.67
CA SER A 150 -2.68 -27.87 13.13
C SER A 150 -3.15 -29.32 13.26
N CYS A 151 -2.91 -30.13 12.23
CA CYS A 151 -3.02 -31.58 12.35
C CYS A 151 -2.02 -32.00 13.43
N GLY A 152 -2.52 -32.25 14.63
CA GLY A 152 -1.78 -32.96 15.67
C GLY A 152 -1.46 -34.35 15.15
N HIS A 153 -0.21 -34.59 14.78
CA HIS A 153 0.33 -35.93 14.73
C HIS A 153 0.56 -36.36 16.18
N HIS A 154 -0.20 -37.37 16.59
CA HIS A 154 -0.07 -38.07 17.87
C HIS A 154 0.46 -39.48 17.60
#